data_AF-A0P1Z4-F1
#
_entry.id   AF-A0P1Z4-F1
#
_cell.length_a   1.000
_cell.length_b   1.000
_cell.length_c   1.000
_cell.angle_alpha   90.00
_cell.angle_beta   90.00
_cell.angle_gamma   90.00
#
_symmetry.space_group_name_H-M   'P 1'
#
loop_
_entity.id
_entity.type
_entity.pdbx_description
1 polymer ?
#
loop_
_entity_poly.entity_id
_entity_poly.type
_entity_poly.pdbx_seq_one_letter_code
_entity_poly.pdbx_strand_id
1 'polypeptide(L)'
;MKQTEPRRVDKFWLTLIERPAVFLVLVLIGLGMLPVAVWMDLRAVSDASLRSQAVDLDQAIGKIRTYYAQNVIARVQEAPDDITPTHEYHDTPGGIPIPATLSIELGEVIGGNDHNLQYRFVSDLP
;
A
#
# COMPACT_ATOMS: atom_id res chain seq x y z
N MET A 1 33.46 28.44 44.00
CA MET A 1 33.82 27.50 42.92
C MET A 1 33.41 26.10 43.34
N LYS A 2 32.31 25.56 42.82
CA LYS A 2 31.86 24.18 43.12
C LYS A 2 32.64 23.23 42.22
N GLN A 3 33.48 22.38 42.81
CA GLN A 3 34.15 21.28 42.13
C GLN A 3 33.08 20.29 41.67
N THR A 4 32.99 20.09 40.36
CA THR A 4 32.22 19.00 39.75
C THR A 4 33.03 17.72 39.90
N GLU A 5 32.63 16.85 40.82
CA GLU A 5 33.10 15.46 40.90
C GLU A 5 32.93 14.79 39.52
N PRO A 6 33.98 14.22 38.91
CA PRO A 6 33.84 13.48 37.66
C PRO A 6 32.98 12.25 37.94
N ARG A 7 31.84 12.19 37.25
CA ARG A 7 30.80 11.20 37.46
C ARG A 7 31.42 9.84 37.20
N ARG A 8 31.23 8.86 38.08
CA ARG A 8 31.78 7.47 37.96
C ARG A 8 31.57 6.86 36.56
N VAL A 9 30.54 7.30 35.86
CA VAL A 9 30.22 6.97 34.47
C VAL A 9 31.34 7.36 33.51
N ASP A 10 31.97 8.51 33.69
CA ASP A 10 33.01 9.07 32.80
C ASP A 10 34.30 8.23 32.89
N LYS A 11 34.64 7.74 34.09
CA LYS A 11 35.76 6.80 34.30
C LYS A 11 35.51 5.44 33.65
N PHE A 12 34.27 4.95 33.67
CA PHE A 12 33.91 3.71 33.01
C PHE A 12 34.04 3.83 31.48
N TRP A 13 33.57 4.95 30.90
CA TRP A 13 33.73 5.23 29.47
C TRP A 13 35.20 5.39 29.05
N LEU A 14 36.03 6.04 29.86
CA LEU A 14 37.46 6.20 29.58
C LEU A 14 38.22 4.86 29.63
N THR A 15 37.97 4.03 30.65
CA THR A 15 38.61 2.70 30.77
C THR A 15 38.13 1.71 29.71
N LEU A 16 36.92 1.89 29.18
CA LEU A 16 36.38 1.13 28.06
C LEU A 16 37.05 1.52 26.72
N ILE A 17 37.37 2.81 26.53
CA ILE A 17 38.01 3.34 25.31
C ILE A 17 39.53 3.11 25.31
N GLU A 18 40.18 3.06 26.48
CA GLU A 18 41.62 2.80 26.61
C GLU A 18 42.04 1.40 26.14
N ARG A 19 41.11 0.45 26.02
CA ARG A 19 41.39 -0.89 25.49
C ARG A 19 41.03 -0.97 24.00
N PRO A 20 42.02 -0.99 23.08
CA PRO A 20 41.75 -0.98 21.63
C PRO A 20 40.91 -2.18 21.17
N ALA A 21 41.00 -3.31 21.88
CA ALA A 21 40.18 -4.50 21.62
C ALA A 21 38.69 -4.28 21.92
N VAL A 22 38.35 -3.52 22.97
CA VAL A 22 36.95 -3.25 23.33
C VAL A 22 36.32 -2.30 22.33
N PHE A 23 37.09 -1.28 21.90
CA PHE A 23 36.68 -0.39 20.83
C PHE A 23 36.42 -1.15 19.52
N LEU A 24 37.33 -2.05 19.11
CA LEU A 24 37.14 -2.89 17.93
C LEU A 24 35.88 -3.76 18.01
N VAL A 25 35.61 -4.37 19.17
CA VAL A 25 34.41 -5.20 19.37
C VAL A 25 33.13 -4.36 19.25
N LEU A 26 33.10 -3.16 19.84
CA LEU A 26 31.96 -2.25 19.72
C LEU A 26 31.72 -1.82 18.26
N VAL A 27 32.78 -1.51 17.53
CA VAL A 27 32.68 -1.16 16.11
C VAL A 27 32.15 -2.35 15.29
N LEU A 28 32.65 -3.57 15.53
CA LEU A 28 32.17 -4.77 14.84
C LEU A 28 30.71 -5.09 15.15
N ILE A 29 30.29 -4.93 16.41
CA ILE A 29 28.88 -5.08 16.81
C ILE A 29 28.02 -4.02 16.10
N GLY A 30 28.47 -2.77 16.07
CA GLY A 30 27.79 -1.69 15.35
C GLY A 30 27.65 -2.00 13.85
N LEU A 31 28.73 -2.44 13.21
CA LEU A 31 28.75 -2.82 11.80
C LEU A 31 27.81 -4.01 11.52
N GLY A 32 27.77 -4.99 12.43
CA GLY A 32 26.91 -6.17 12.32
C GLY A 32 25.43 -5.89 12.60
N MET A 33 25.12 -4.85 13.37
CA MET A 33 23.73 -4.42 13.60
C MET A 33 23.12 -3.69 12.40
N LEU A 34 23.94 -3.07 11.54
CA LEU A 34 23.43 -2.36 10.36
C LEU A 34 22.64 -3.27 9.39
N PRO A 35 23.15 -4.44 8.96
CA PRO A 35 22.38 -5.38 8.14
C PRO A 35 21.06 -5.81 8.78
N VAL A 36 21.05 -6.02 10.11
CA VAL A 36 19.86 -6.45 10.85
C VAL A 36 18.82 -5.33 10.90
N ALA A 37 19.25 -4.09 11.14
CA ALA A 37 18.38 -2.91 11.11
C ALA A 37 17.77 -2.69 9.72
N VAL A 38 18.58 -2.80 8.66
CA VAL A 38 18.12 -2.69 7.26
C VAL A 38 17.13 -3.81 6.93
N TRP A 39 17.36 -5.04 7.40
CA TRP A 39 16.40 -6.12 7.20
C TRP A 39 15.07 -5.85 7.92
N MET A 40 15.12 -5.36 9.14
CA MET A 40 13.92 -5.04 9.90
C MET A 40 13.13 -3.89 9.26
N ASP A 41 13.83 -2.89 8.74
CA ASP A 41 13.24 -1.76 8.00
C ASP A 41 12.61 -2.22 6.67
N LEU A 42 13.31 -3.06 5.89
CA LEU A 42 12.79 -3.63 4.65
C LEU A 42 11.53 -4.49 4.88
N ARG A 43 11.49 -5.30 5.94
CA ARG A 43 10.30 -6.08 6.29
C ARG A 43 9.13 -5.21 6.73
N ALA A 44 9.40 -4.18 7.52
CA ALA A 44 8.37 -3.23 7.96
C ALA A 44 7.79 -2.43 6.78
N VAL A 45 8.63 -2.05 5.81
CA VAL A 45 8.21 -1.33 4.60
C VAL A 45 7.46 -2.24 3.62
N SER A 46 7.87 -3.50 3.44
CA SER A 46 7.20 -4.43 2.53
C SER A 46 5.79 -4.83 2.99
N ASP A 47 5.58 -5.11 4.27
CA ASP A 47 4.25 -5.51 4.78
C ASP A 47 3.26 -4.34 4.82
N ALA A 48 3.73 -3.13 5.10
CA ALA A 48 2.88 -1.93 5.11
C ALA A 48 2.52 -1.48 3.69
N SER A 49 3.45 -1.55 2.74
CA SER A 49 3.25 -1.03 1.39
C SER A 49 2.34 -1.92 0.53
N LEU A 50 2.36 -3.25 0.69
CA LEU A 50 1.50 -4.14 -0.11
C LEU A 50 0.04 -4.14 0.36
N ARG A 51 -0.21 -3.96 1.66
CA ARG A 51 -1.59 -3.88 2.20
C ARG A 51 -2.23 -2.52 1.95
N SER A 52 -1.47 -1.42 2.07
CA SER A 52 -2.04 -0.09 1.79
C SER A 52 -2.38 0.08 0.31
N GLN A 53 -1.54 -0.42 -0.60
CA GLN A 53 -1.78 -0.31 -2.04
C GLN A 53 -3.05 -1.04 -2.50
N ALA A 54 -3.32 -2.24 -1.97
CA ALA A 54 -4.54 -2.98 -2.30
C ALA A 54 -5.80 -2.24 -1.80
N VAL A 55 -5.76 -1.69 -0.59
CA VAL A 55 -6.87 -0.93 0.00
C VAL A 55 -7.14 0.37 -0.78
N ASP A 56 -6.10 1.08 -1.20
CA ASP A 56 -6.23 2.32 -1.95
C ASP A 56 -6.81 2.09 -3.35
N LEU A 57 -6.41 0.98 -4.01
CA LEU A 57 -6.96 0.58 -5.31
C LEU A 57 -8.44 0.16 -5.20
N ASP A 58 -8.79 -0.65 -4.21
CA ASP A 58 -10.18 -1.04 -3.96
C ASP A 58 -11.07 0.18 -3.69
N GLN A 59 -10.57 1.14 -2.91
CA GLN A 59 -11.28 2.40 -2.69
C GLN A 59 -11.42 3.23 -3.97
N ALA A 60 -10.39 3.27 -4.82
CA ALA A 60 -10.45 3.98 -6.09
C ALA A 60 -11.49 3.36 -7.04
N ILE A 61 -11.51 2.04 -7.18
CA ILE A 61 -12.49 1.31 -8.00
C ILE A 61 -13.92 1.52 -7.47
N GLY A 62 -14.11 1.47 -6.15
CA GLY A 62 -15.41 1.77 -5.52
C GLY A 62 -15.89 3.20 -5.78
N LYS A 63 -14.98 4.18 -5.76
CA LYS A 63 -15.29 5.58 -6.10
C LYS A 63 -15.71 5.71 -7.56
N ILE A 64 -15.02 5.03 -8.49
CA ILE A 64 -15.38 5.02 -9.92
C ILE A 64 -16.77 4.43 -10.12
N ARG A 65 -17.05 3.26 -9.51
CA ARG A 65 -18.38 2.61 -9.57
C ARG A 65 -19.48 3.56 -9.09
N THR A 66 -19.27 4.19 -7.93
CA THR A 66 -20.25 5.10 -7.31
C THR A 66 -20.47 6.34 -8.18
N TYR A 67 -19.38 6.93 -8.68
CA TYR A 67 -19.45 8.09 -9.57
C TYR A 67 -20.24 7.77 -10.84
N TYR A 68 -19.95 6.64 -11.48
CA TYR A 68 -20.64 6.20 -12.69
C TYR A 68 -22.15 5.97 -12.45
N ALA A 69 -22.51 5.28 -11.37
CA ALA A 69 -23.91 5.06 -11.02
C ALA A 69 -24.68 6.36 -10.78
N GLN A 70 -24.09 7.28 -10.00
CA GLN A 70 -24.74 8.53 -9.62
C GLN A 70 -24.76 9.57 -10.74
N ASN A 71 -23.74 9.59 -11.61
CA ASN A 71 -23.59 10.66 -12.59
C ASN A 71 -23.94 10.24 -14.01
N VAL A 72 -23.82 8.97 -14.37
CA VAL A 72 -24.13 8.50 -15.72
C VAL A 72 -25.47 7.78 -15.70
N ILE A 73 -25.57 6.71 -14.91
CA ILE A 73 -26.76 5.85 -14.90
C ILE A 73 -28.02 6.58 -14.40
N ALA A 74 -27.89 7.48 -13.43
CA ALA A 74 -29.01 8.30 -12.98
C ALA A 74 -29.52 9.24 -14.10
N ARG A 75 -28.62 9.92 -14.82
CA ARG A 75 -28.98 10.85 -15.90
C ARG A 75 -29.61 10.14 -17.10
N VAL A 76 -29.11 8.96 -17.44
CA VAL A 76 -29.68 8.12 -18.51
C VAL A 76 -31.09 7.65 -18.14
N GLN A 77 -31.35 7.33 -16.87
CA GLN A 77 -32.70 6.96 -16.42
C GLN A 77 -33.65 8.15 -16.33
N GLU A 78 -33.15 9.35 -16.05
CA GLU A 78 -33.95 10.59 -16.02
C GLU A 78 -34.35 11.08 -17.42
N ALA A 79 -33.54 10.77 -18.43
CA ALA A 79 -33.82 11.06 -19.84
C ALA A 79 -33.54 9.82 -20.70
N PRO A 80 -34.45 8.82 -20.70
CA PRO A 80 -34.27 7.59 -21.45
C PRO A 80 -34.48 7.87 -22.94
N ASP A 81 -33.42 8.27 -23.62
CA ASP A 81 -33.31 8.15 -25.08
C ASP A 81 -33.00 6.68 -25.45
N ASP A 82 -32.31 6.45 -26.56
CA ASP A 82 -31.92 5.12 -27.07
C ASP A 82 -30.74 4.50 -26.27
N ILE A 83 -30.61 4.81 -24.97
CA ILE A 83 -29.52 4.31 -24.12
C ILE A 83 -30.08 3.41 -23.01
N THR A 84 -29.60 2.16 -22.96
CA THR A 84 -30.07 1.15 -22.00
C THR A 84 -28.93 0.62 -21.13
N PRO A 85 -28.99 0.80 -19.79
CA PRO A 85 -28.07 0.13 -18.87
C PRO A 85 -28.33 -1.38 -18.86
N THR A 86 -27.37 -2.18 -19.29
CA THR A 86 -27.48 -3.65 -19.33
C THR A 86 -26.13 -4.33 -19.09
N HIS A 87 -26.17 -5.61 -18.71
CA HIS A 87 -24.97 -6.44 -18.65
C HIS A 87 -24.53 -6.87 -20.06
N GLU A 88 -25.47 -7.11 -20.98
CA GLU A 88 -25.24 -7.53 -22.37
C GLU A 88 -25.03 -6.33 -23.29
N TYR A 89 -24.31 -5.32 -22.81
CA TYR A 89 -24.21 -4.03 -23.48
C TYR A 89 -23.41 -4.09 -24.79
N HIS A 90 -22.54 -5.10 -24.94
CA HIS A 90 -21.80 -5.37 -26.18
C HIS A 90 -22.74 -5.76 -27.33
N ASP A 91 -23.84 -6.44 -27.02
CA ASP A 91 -24.79 -6.97 -28.02
C ASP A 91 -26.06 -6.13 -28.13
N THR A 92 -26.20 -5.10 -27.29
CA THR A 92 -27.38 -4.23 -27.24
C THR A 92 -27.05 -2.89 -27.88
N PRO A 93 -27.70 -2.49 -28.99
CA PRO A 93 -27.57 -1.14 -29.54
C PRO A 93 -27.93 -0.09 -28.49
N GLY A 94 -27.05 0.90 -28.28
CA GLY A 94 -27.22 1.89 -27.21
C GLY A 94 -27.02 1.34 -25.79
N GLY A 95 -26.55 0.10 -25.67
CA GLY A 95 -26.23 -0.54 -24.40
C GLY A 95 -25.06 0.16 -23.72
N ILE A 96 -25.20 0.42 -22.41
CA ILE A 96 -24.08 0.83 -21.55
C ILE A 96 -23.93 -0.16 -20.39
N PRO A 97 -22.69 -0.43 -19.93
CA PRO A 97 -22.46 -1.40 -18.87
C PRO A 97 -23.10 -0.95 -17.57
N ILE A 98 -23.79 -1.87 -16.88
CA ILE A 98 -24.18 -1.62 -15.49
C ILE A 98 -22.95 -1.45 -14.57
N PRO A 99 -23.06 -0.75 -13.43
CA PRO A 99 -21.91 -0.41 -12.58
C PRO A 99 -21.07 -1.62 -12.13
N ALA A 100 -21.69 -2.77 -11.95
CA ALA A 100 -21.00 -4.02 -11.61
C ALA A 100 -20.15 -4.54 -12.79
N THR A 101 -20.72 -4.60 -14.00
CA THR A 101 -20.00 -4.97 -15.24
C THR A 101 -18.81 -4.07 -15.48
N LEU A 102 -19.02 -2.74 -15.39
CA LEU A 102 -17.94 -1.77 -15.56
C LEU A 102 -16.77 -2.02 -14.60
N SER A 103 -17.08 -2.33 -13.33
CA SER A 103 -16.04 -2.58 -12.33
C SER A 103 -15.20 -3.82 -12.66
N ILE A 104 -15.85 -4.89 -13.17
CA ILE A 104 -15.20 -6.15 -13.54
C ILE A 104 -14.25 -5.94 -14.71
N GLU A 105 -14.76 -5.36 -15.81
CA GLU A 105 -13.95 -5.14 -17.00
C GLU A 105 -12.82 -4.13 -16.76
N LEU A 106 -13.06 -3.09 -15.94
CA LEU A 106 -12.00 -2.16 -15.57
C LEU A 106 -10.89 -2.85 -14.76
N GLY A 107 -11.27 -3.79 -13.87
CA GLY A 107 -10.31 -4.63 -13.15
C GLY A 107 -9.47 -5.49 -14.10
N GLU A 108 -10.09 -6.04 -15.15
CA GLU A 108 -9.39 -6.83 -16.18
C GLU A 108 -8.46 -5.96 -17.05
N VAL A 109 -8.90 -4.77 -17.45
CA VAL A 109 -8.09 -3.81 -18.22
C VAL A 109 -6.88 -3.30 -17.41
N ILE A 110 -7.06 -3.03 -16.12
CA ILE A 110 -5.97 -2.58 -15.23
C ILE A 110 -5.02 -3.75 -14.92
N GLY A 111 -5.54 -4.95 -14.66
CA GLY A 111 -4.73 -6.13 -14.31
C GLY A 111 -4.05 -6.82 -15.49
N GLY A 112 -4.59 -6.70 -16.71
CA GLY A 112 -4.11 -7.42 -17.89
C GLY A 112 -2.83 -6.85 -18.53
N ASN A 113 -2.49 -5.58 -18.28
CA ASN A 113 -1.33 -4.94 -18.91
C ASN A 113 -0.01 -5.13 -18.14
N ASP A 114 -0.06 -5.52 -16.87
CA ASP A 114 1.12 -5.78 -16.05
C ASP A 114 1.02 -7.18 -15.46
N HIS A 115 1.92 -8.09 -15.86
CA HIS A 115 2.00 -9.49 -15.41
C HIS A 115 2.30 -9.65 -13.89
N ASN A 116 2.13 -8.60 -13.10
CA ASN A 116 2.44 -8.53 -11.67
C ASN A 116 1.24 -8.15 -10.78
N LEU A 117 0.05 -7.90 -11.34
CA LEU A 117 -1.16 -7.56 -10.57
C LEU A 117 -2.37 -8.43 -10.96
N GLN A 118 -2.62 -9.52 -10.22
CA GLN A 118 -3.88 -10.26 -10.31
C GLN A 118 -4.94 -9.60 -9.42
N TYR A 119 -5.90 -8.91 -10.04
CA TYR A 119 -7.05 -8.35 -9.34
C TYR A 119 -8.23 -9.33 -9.39
N ARG A 120 -8.79 -9.66 -8.21
CA ARG A 120 -9.96 -10.53 -8.07
C ARG A 120 -10.90 -9.88 -7.07
N PHE A 121 -12.12 -9.56 -7.49
CA PHE A 121 -13.16 -9.15 -6.56
C PHE A 121 -13.50 -10.34 -5.66
N VAL A 122 -13.09 -10.28 -4.41
CA VAL A 122 -13.53 -11.22 -3.37
C VAL A 122 -14.55 -10.48 -2.52
N SER A 123 -15.77 -11.01 -2.47
CA SER A 123 -16.82 -10.50 -1.59
C SER A 123 -16.78 -11.32 -0.30
N ASP A 124 -16.67 -10.65 0.85
CA ASP A 124 -16.77 -11.28 2.18
C ASP A 124 -18.24 -11.50 2.63
N LEU A 125 -19.21 -11.35 1.72
CA LEU A 125 -20.58 -11.81 1.98
C LEU A 125 -20.69 -13.32 1.75
N PRO A 126 -21.22 -14.11 2.70
CA PRO A 126 -21.58 -15.51 2.46
C PRO A 126 -22.67 -15.66 1.41
#